data_AF-D8FCN6-F1
#
_entry.id   AF-D8FCN6-F1
#
_cell.length_a   1.000
_cell.length_b   1.000
_cell.length_c   1.000
_cell.angle_alpha   90.00
_cell.angle_beta   90.00
_cell.angle_gamma   90.00
#
_symmetry.space_group_name_H-M   'P 1'
#
loop_
_entity.id
_entity.type
_entity.pdbx_description
1 polymer ?
#
loop_
_entity_poly.entity_id
_entity_poly.type
_entity_poly.pdbx_seq_one_letter_code
_entity_poly.pdbx_strand_id
1 'polypeptide(L)'
;MALKIGESVVVKSGIVDPDFGTDIGGWQGRVKEVDDDTVFIEWDSITLRNMGMDLVIRCENENLDWEVMTLSQREVERTNSRDSERDVEAVAASLRYEMIDDPRLDAEHDA
;
A
#
# COMPACT_ATOMS: atom_id res chain seq x y z
N MET A 1 -3.25 -23.56 4.20
CA MET A 1 -4.08 -23.15 3.06
C MET A 1 -3.35 -22.00 2.39
N ALA A 2 -3.19 -22.04 1.05
CA ALA A 2 -2.61 -20.94 0.30
C ALA A 2 -3.53 -19.71 0.31
N LEU A 3 -2.97 -18.51 0.18
CA LEU A 3 -3.74 -17.28 -0.02
C LEU A 3 -4.50 -17.33 -1.34
N LYS A 4 -5.60 -16.57 -1.43
CA LYS A 4 -6.42 -16.49 -2.64
C LYS A 4 -6.73 -15.04 -2.98
N ILE A 5 -6.92 -14.78 -4.27
CA ILE A 5 -7.43 -13.51 -4.77
C ILE A 5 -8.74 -13.16 -4.05
N GLY A 6 -8.84 -11.91 -3.60
CA GLY A 6 -9.97 -11.37 -2.85
C GLY A 6 -9.88 -11.54 -1.32
N GLU A 7 -8.99 -12.39 -0.81
CA GLU A 7 -8.77 -12.50 0.64
C GLU A 7 -8.10 -11.22 1.18
N SER A 8 -8.54 -10.78 2.36
CA SER A 8 -7.88 -9.70 3.09
C SER A 8 -6.70 -10.25 3.87
N VAL A 9 -5.59 -9.50 3.85
CA VAL A 9 -4.36 -9.84 4.56
C VAL A 9 -3.86 -8.66 5.39
N VAL A 10 -3.17 -8.96 6.48
CA VAL A 10 -2.43 -8.01 7.30
C VAL A 10 -0.96 -8.38 7.28
N VAL A 11 -0.11 -7.35 7.17
CA VAL A 11 1.34 -7.49 7.24
C VAL A 11 1.76 -7.77 8.69
N LYS A 12 2.61 -8.77 8.89
CA LYS A 12 3.10 -9.15 10.22
C LYS A 12 3.97 -8.04 10.82
N SER A 13 4.03 -7.99 12.15
CA SER A 13 4.86 -7.02 12.87
C SER A 13 6.35 -7.17 12.51
N GLY A 14 7.03 -6.04 12.30
CA GLY A 14 8.46 -5.98 12.02
C GLY A 14 8.83 -6.22 10.55
N ILE A 15 7.85 -6.37 9.67
CA ILE A 15 8.07 -6.36 8.22
C ILE A 15 8.19 -4.91 7.76
N VAL A 16 9.18 -4.66 6.93
CA VAL A 16 9.47 -3.35 6.37
C VAL A 16 9.15 -3.31 4.89
N ASP A 17 8.80 -2.12 4.43
CA ASP A 17 8.69 -1.76 3.02
C ASP A 17 9.99 -2.12 2.28
N PRO A 18 9.93 -2.89 1.17
CA PRO A 18 11.11 -3.31 0.43
C PRO A 18 11.84 -2.17 -0.31
N ASP A 19 11.13 -1.09 -0.64
CA ASP A 19 11.64 0.07 -1.37
C ASP A 19 12.27 1.09 -0.41
N PHE A 20 11.65 1.31 0.75
CA PHE A 20 12.04 2.39 1.67
C PHE A 20 12.54 1.96 3.05
N GLY A 21 12.34 0.71 3.44
CA GLY A 21 12.71 0.20 4.76
C GLY A 21 11.84 0.72 5.92
N THR A 22 10.70 1.36 5.62
CA THR A 22 9.73 1.84 6.61
C THR A 22 8.96 0.66 7.21
N ASP A 23 8.66 0.67 8.51
CA ASP A 23 7.82 -0.37 9.13
C ASP A 23 6.38 -0.29 8.59
N ILE A 24 5.93 -1.38 7.96
CA ILE A 24 4.58 -1.56 7.41
C ILE A 24 3.80 -2.63 8.19
N GLY A 25 4.31 -3.08 9.32
CA GLY A 25 3.62 -4.00 10.21
C GLY A 25 2.23 -3.49 10.59
N GLY A 26 1.20 -4.33 10.39
CA GLY A 26 -0.20 -3.99 10.66
C GLY A 26 -0.93 -3.33 9.49
N TRP A 27 -0.26 -2.99 8.39
CA TRP A 27 -0.92 -2.57 7.16
C TRP A 27 -1.77 -3.70 6.61
N GLN A 28 -2.94 -3.37 6.04
CA GLN A 28 -3.85 -4.38 5.51
C GLN A 28 -4.31 -4.01 4.11
N GLY A 29 -4.62 -5.05 3.35
CA GLY A 29 -5.09 -4.92 1.99
C GLY A 29 -5.78 -6.16 1.50
N ARG A 30 -6.08 -6.17 0.21
CA ARG A 30 -6.74 -7.27 -0.49
C ARG A 30 -5.80 -7.85 -1.52
N VAL A 31 -5.70 -9.18 -1.53
CA VAL A 31 -4.90 -9.90 -2.51
C VAL A 31 -5.52 -9.74 -3.90
N LYS A 32 -4.77 -9.16 -4.84
CA LYS A 32 -5.14 -9.04 -6.25
C LYS A 32 -4.56 -10.17 -7.09
N GLU A 33 -3.33 -10.57 -6.79
CA GLU A 33 -2.67 -11.68 -7.47
C GLU A 33 -1.89 -12.55 -6.47
N VAL A 34 -1.73 -13.83 -6.81
CA VAL A 34 -0.97 -14.80 -6.02
C VAL A 34 -0.05 -15.56 -6.96
N ASP A 35 1.24 -15.50 -6.66
CA ASP A 35 2.29 -16.30 -7.31
C ASP A 35 2.86 -17.33 -6.32
N ASP A 36 3.85 -18.13 -6.74
CA ASP A 36 4.37 -19.26 -5.97
C ASP A 36 4.78 -18.90 -4.53
N ASP A 37 5.47 -17.77 -4.31
CA ASP A 37 5.97 -17.34 -3.00
C ASP A 37 5.55 -15.91 -2.59
N THR A 38 4.87 -15.19 -3.48
CA THR A 38 4.49 -13.78 -3.29
C THR A 38 2.99 -13.55 -3.46
N VAL A 39 2.51 -12.45 -2.88
CA VAL A 39 1.18 -11.89 -3.12
C VAL A 39 1.30 -10.45 -3.54
N PHE A 40 0.50 -10.07 -4.53
CA PHE A 40 0.28 -8.68 -4.91
C PHE A 40 -0.96 -8.16 -4.19
N ILE A 41 -0.79 -7.10 -3.41
CA ILE A 41 -1.78 -6.57 -2.48
C ILE A 41 -2.16 -5.16 -2.93
N GLU A 42 -3.45 -4.87 -3.00
CA GLU A 42 -3.97 -3.50 -3.01
C GLU A 42 -4.30 -3.11 -1.58
N TRP A 43 -3.77 -1.97 -1.12
CA TRP A 43 -3.99 -1.51 0.24
C TRP A 43 -5.44 -1.11 0.48
N ASP A 44 -5.94 -1.41 1.68
CA ASP A 44 -7.29 -1.01 2.05
C ASP A 44 -7.35 0.49 2.38
N SER A 45 -8.56 1.06 2.34
CA SER A 45 -8.83 2.48 2.55
C SER A 45 -8.32 3.02 3.89
N ILE A 46 -8.20 2.15 4.91
CA ILE A 46 -7.69 2.53 6.24
C ILE A 46 -6.16 2.64 6.19
N THR A 47 -5.50 1.72 5.51
CA THR A 47 -4.06 1.77 5.28
C THR A 47 -3.70 2.98 4.45
N LEU A 48 -4.40 3.21 3.33
CA LEU A 48 -4.20 4.40 2.48
C LEU A 48 -4.37 5.70 3.26
N ARG A 49 -5.44 5.81 4.07
CA ARG A 49 -5.70 7.00 4.88
C ARG A 49 -4.60 7.27 5.92
N ASN A 50 -3.97 6.22 6.45
CA ASN A 50 -2.96 6.33 7.49
C ASN A 50 -1.53 6.41 6.96
N MET A 51 -1.32 6.10 5.68
CA MET A 51 -0.02 6.10 5.01
C MET A 51 0.67 7.46 5.07
N GLY A 52 -0.12 8.54 4.99
CA GLY A 52 0.36 9.92 5.05
C GLY A 52 0.87 10.44 3.71
N MET A 53 0.69 11.74 3.47
CA MET A 53 1.03 12.37 2.19
C MET A 53 2.52 12.32 1.87
N ASP A 54 3.39 12.32 2.89
CA ASP A 54 4.85 12.26 2.69
C ASP A 54 5.27 10.99 1.94
N LEU A 55 4.64 9.85 2.24
CA LEU A 55 4.95 8.60 1.54
C LEU A 55 4.34 8.58 0.14
N VAL A 56 3.10 9.06 -0.02
CA VAL A 56 2.43 9.16 -1.33
C VAL A 56 3.27 10.00 -2.31
N ILE A 57 3.69 11.20 -1.89
CA ILE A 57 4.57 12.08 -2.67
C ILE A 57 5.88 11.39 -3.03
N ARG A 58 6.49 10.69 -2.06
CA ARG A 58 7.75 10.00 -2.28
C ARG A 58 7.60 8.89 -3.34
N CYS A 59 6.54 8.10 -3.25
CA CYS A 59 6.25 7.07 -4.25
C CYS A 59 6.11 7.67 -5.65
N GLU A 60 5.35 8.77 -5.80
CA GLU A 60 5.19 9.43 -7.11
C GLU A 60 6.52 9.93 -7.66
N ASN A 61 7.34 10.59 -6.84
CA ASN A 61 8.67 11.07 -7.24
C ASN A 61 9.63 9.93 -7.62
N GLU A 62 9.45 8.74 -7.04
CA GLU A 62 10.23 7.53 -7.36
C GLU A 62 9.54 6.64 -8.42
N ASN A 63 8.42 7.10 -9.02
CA ASN A 63 7.61 6.37 -10.00
C ASN A 63 7.18 4.97 -9.50
N LEU A 64 6.76 4.91 -8.23
CA LEU A 64 6.20 3.76 -7.54
C LEU A 64 4.70 3.97 -7.29
N ASP A 65 3.94 2.89 -7.37
CA ASP A 65 2.50 2.90 -7.07
C ASP A 65 2.27 2.69 -5.57
N TRP A 66 1.85 3.76 -4.87
CA TRP A 66 1.60 3.73 -3.43
C TRP A 66 0.33 2.97 -3.05
N GLU A 67 -0.53 2.58 -3.99
CA GLU A 67 -1.77 1.84 -3.70
C GLU A 67 -1.56 0.34 -3.56
N VAL A 68 -0.40 -0.17 -3.99
CA VAL A 68 -0.15 -1.60 -4.11
C VAL A 68 1.23 -1.99 -3.58
N MET A 69 1.41 -3.27 -3.27
CA MET A 69 2.72 -3.82 -2.93
C MET A 69 2.78 -5.32 -3.17
N THR A 70 3.94 -5.82 -3.60
CA THR A 70 4.24 -7.25 -3.64
C THR A 70 5.03 -7.65 -2.40
N LEU A 71 4.50 -8.59 -1.62
CA LEU A 71 5.18 -9.13 -0.44
C LEU A 71 5.26 -10.66 -0.50
N SER A 72 6.17 -11.25 0.26
CA SER A 72 6.18 -12.70 0.43
C SER A 72 4.90 -13.17 1.13
N GLN A 73 4.36 -14.33 0.69
CA GLN A 73 3.26 -15.00 1.39
C GLN A 73 3.57 -15.27 2.88
N ARG A 74 4.85 -15.30 3.27
CA ARG A 74 5.29 -15.52 4.65
C ARG A 74 5.22 -14.26 5.52
N GLU A 75 5.17 -13.09 4.92
CA GLU A 75 5.19 -11.78 5.60
C GLU A 75 3.79 -11.31 5.98
N VAL A 76 2.76 -11.97 5.47
CA VAL A 76 1.36 -11.63 5.72
C VAL A 76 0.61 -12.75 6.41
N GLU A 77 -0.52 -12.41 7.00
CA GLU A 77 -1.50 -13.35 7.54
C GLU A 77 -2.92 -12.93 7.16
N ARG A 78 -3.84 -13.89 7.11
CA ARG A 78 -5.24 -13.64 6.75
C ARG A 78 -5.91 -12.80 7.83
N THR A 79 -6.71 -11.83 7.40
CA THR A 79 -7.51 -10.96 8.28
C THR A 79 -8.94 -10.81 7.73
N ASN A 80 -9.80 -10.16 8.50
CA ASN A 80 -11.12 -9.76 8.03
C ASN A 80 -11.02 -8.46 7.22
N SER A 81 -11.84 -8.33 6.19
CA SER A 81 -12.01 -7.07 5.46
C SER A 81 -12.47 -5.97 6.41
N ARG A 82 -11.89 -4.78 6.28
CA ARG A 82 -12.25 -3.60 7.09
C ARG A 82 -13.06 -2.57 6.31
N ASP A 83 -13.16 -2.73 4.99
CA ASP A 83 -13.79 -1.80 4.06
C ASP A 83 -14.31 -2.50 2.79
N SER A 84 -14.70 -1.70 1.79
CA SER A 84 -15.08 -2.11 0.44
C SER A 84 -14.18 -1.47 -0.64
N GLU A 85 -14.16 -2.02 -1.86
CA GLU A 85 -13.41 -1.46 -2.99
C GLU A 85 -13.82 -0.01 -3.31
N ARG A 86 -15.08 0.35 -3.06
CA ARG A 86 -15.56 1.73 -3.22
C ARG A 86 -14.94 2.68 -2.20
N ASP A 87 -14.68 2.21 -0.98
CA ASP A 87 -14.01 3.01 0.04
C ASP A 87 -12.53 3.24 -0.32
N VAL A 88 -11.88 2.21 -0.89
CA VAL A 88 -10.51 2.29 -1.42
C VAL A 88 -10.44 3.36 -2.52
N GLU A 89 -11.28 3.25 -3.55
CA GLU A 89 -11.33 4.22 -4.66
C GLU A 89 -11.56 5.66 -4.15
N ALA A 90 -12.47 5.85 -3.19
CA ALA A 90 -12.76 7.16 -2.63
C ALA A 90 -11.57 7.76 -1.87
N VAL A 91 -10.85 6.96 -1.07
CA VAL A 91 -9.66 7.44 -0.36
C VAL A 91 -8.51 7.69 -1.32
N ALA A 92 -8.28 6.80 -2.29
CA ALA A 92 -7.24 6.98 -3.27
C ALA A 92 -7.45 8.24 -4.11
N ALA A 93 -8.69 8.50 -4.55
CA ALA A 93 -9.04 9.73 -5.25
C ALA A 93 -8.83 10.99 -4.38
N SER A 94 -9.12 10.92 -3.08
CA SER A 94 -8.84 12.04 -2.14
C SER A 94 -7.34 12.32 -2.06
N LEU A 95 -6.52 11.28 -1.88
CA LEU A 95 -5.06 11.43 -1.81
C LEU A 95 -4.49 12.01 -3.09
N ARG A 96 -4.92 11.52 -4.27
CA ARG A 96 -4.52 12.12 -5.56
C ARG A 96 -4.91 13.57 -5.66
N TYR A 97 -6.13 13.93 -5.25
CA TYR A 97 -6.61 15.31 -5.31
C TYR A 97 -5.80 16.23 -4.37
N GLU A 98 -5.52 15.78 -3.15
CA GLU A 98 -4.72 16.52 -2.17
C GLU A 98 -3.29 16.78 -2.65
N MET A 99 -2.76 15.90 -3.50
CA MET A 99 -1.40 15.96 -4.00
C MET A 99 -1.19 16.87 -5.22
N ILE A 100 -2.25 17.21 -5.98
CA ILE A 100 -2.17 17.95 -7.26
C ILE A 100 -1.32 19.24 -7.17
N ASP A 101 -1.40 19.95 -6.05
CA ASP A 101 -0.70 21.22 -5.83
C ASP A 101 0.40 21.12 -4.76
N ASP A 102 0.85 19.91 -4.43
CA ASP A 102 1.89 19.73 -3.42
C ASP A 102 3.27 20.15 -3.99
N PRO A 103 3.97 21.13 -3.38
CA PRO A 103 5.22 21.67 -3.91
C PRO A 103 6.40 20.68 -3.85
N ARG A 104 6.22 19.51 -3.24
CA ARG A 104 7.23 18.46 -3.15
C ARG A 104 7.20 17.50 -4.33
N LEU A 105 6.14 17.51 -5.14
CA LEU A 105 6.08 16.76 -6.39
C LEU A 105 7.09 17.30 -7.39
N ASP A 106 7.80 16.39 -8.06
CA ASP A 106 8.84 16.70 -9.06
C ASP A 106 9.88 17.71 -8.59
N ALA A 107 10.02 17.89 -7.27
CA ALA A 107 11.01 18.79 -6.71
C ALA A 107 12.38 18.21 -7.06
N GLU A 108 13.12 18.90 -7.92
CA GLU A 108 14.51 18.57 -8.22
C GLU A 108 15.24 18.46 -6.88
N HIS A 109 15.74 17.28 -6.55
CA HIS A 109 16.73 17.12 -5.50
C HIS A 109 18.00 17.81 -6.02
N ASP A 110 18.09 19.12 -5.79
CA ASP A 110 19.33 19.86 -5.93
C ASP A 110 20.36 19.23 -4.98
N ALA A 111 21.19 18.35 -5.53
CA ALA A 111 22.33 17.72 -4.87
C ALA A 111 23.57 18.63 -4.95
#